data_AF-A0A060YL67-F1
#
_entry.id   AF-A0A060YL67-F1
#
_cell.length_a   1.000
_cell.length_b   1.000
_cell.length_c   1.000
_cell.angle_alpha   90.00
_cell.angle_beta   90.00
_cell.angle_gamma   90.00
#
_symmetry.space_group_name_H-M   'P 1'
#
loop_
_entity.id
_entity.type
_entity.pdbx_description
1 polymer ?
#
loop_
_entity_poly.entity_id
_entity_poly.type
_entity_poly.pdbx_seq_one_letter_code
_entity_poly.pdbx_strand_id
1 'polypeptide(L)'
;FSGKCYLNNSCPSLSPLDYPHKYGPEGGCADHSVFERMKKYQATAIEKPDKGLHSEEASSDPVLLRKRRMAQIEKNTCQLFIQTDHLFFKYYKTREAVIAQISSHVKAIDAIYQGTDFMGIRNISFMVKRIRINTTTDERDRSNPFRFANIGVEKFLELNSEQNHDDYCLAYVFTDRDFDDGVLGLAWVGAPAGSSGGICEKSKLYSDGKKKSLNTGIITVQNYASHVPPKVSHITFAHEIGHNFGSPHDSGSECTPGESKAQDKKEKGNYIMYARATSGDKLNNNKFSVCSVRNISQVLEKKRGSCFVESGQPICGNGLVEPGEECDCGYSDQCRDQCCYDAGQPDNRKCKLKPNKVCR
;
A
#
# COMPACT_ATOMS: atom_id res chain seq x y z
N PHE A 1 51.16 -24.42 6.26
CA PHE A 1 52.06 -24.10 7.39
C PHE A 1 51.30 -24.26 8.68
N SER A 2 51.78 -25.15 9.53
CA SER A 2 51.26 -25.45 10.87
C SER A 2 51.49 -24.28 11.82
N GLY A 3 50.50 -23.95 12.65
CA GLY A 3 50.63 -22.95 13.71
C GLY A 3 49.66 -23.25 14.85
N LYS A 4 50.22 -23.65 15.99
CA LYS A 4 49.53 -24.06 17.23
C LYS A 4 48.82 -22.87 17.89
N CYS A 5 47.64 -23.11 18.44
CA CYS A 5 46.93 -22.19 19.34
C CYS A 5 47.69 -22.01 20.66
N TYR A 6 47.88 -20.77 21.08
CA TYR A 6 48.08 -20.41 22.48
C TYR A 6 46.91 -19.55 22.95
N LEU A 7 46.39 -19.93 24.12
CA LEU A 7 45.32 -19.25 24.85
C LEU A 7 45.74 -17.81 25.21
N ASN A 8 44.95 -16.83 24.76
CA ASN A 8 44.64 -15.64 25.54
C ASN A 8 43.38 -14.96 25.00
N ASN A 9 42.50 -14.58 25.91
CA ASN A 9 41.18 -14.01 25.67
C ASN A 9 41.20 -12.79 24.74
N SER A 10 40.65 -12.92 23.54
CA SER A 10 39.87 -11.89 22.82
C SER A 10 39.12 -12.59 21.69
N CYS A 11 37.81 -12.80 21.80
CA CYS A 11 37.03 -13.13 20.61
C CYS A 11 37.09 -11.94 19.66
N PRO A 12 37.52 -12.10 18.40
CA PRO A 12 37.47 -11.02 17.43
C PRO A 12 36.01 -10.62 17.24
N SER A 13 35.76 -9.30 17.27
CA SER A 13 34.52 -8.69 16.84
C SER A 13 34.02 -9.36 15.56
N LEU A 14 32.85 -10.00 15.65
CA LEU A 14 32.11 -10.49 14.49
C LEU A 14 31.96 -9.34 13.51
N SER A 15 32.59 -9.49 12.34
CA SER A 15 32.40 -8.61 11.19
C SER A 15 30.90 -8.49 10.89
N PRO A 16 30.37 -7.27 10.62
CA PRO A 16 29.00 -7.10 10.17
C PRO A 16 28.77 -7.96 8.93
N LEU A 17 27.63 -8.64 8.87
CA LEU A 17 27.15 -9.30 7.65
C LEU A 17 27.28 -8.34 6.47
N ASP A 18 28.08 -8.72 5.48
CA ASP A 18 28.27 -7.97 4.24
C ASP A 18 26.91 -7.82 3.56
N TYR A 19 26.33 -6.62 3.65
CA TYR A 19 25.07 -6.27 3.01
C TYR A 19 25.46 -5.75 1.61
N PRO A 20 25.15 -6.47 0.52
CA PRO A 20 25.68 -6.15 -0.81
C PRO A 20 25.09 -4.87 -1.42
N HIS A 21 24.32 -4.11 -0.64
CA HIS A 21 23.67 -2.88 -1.07
C HIS A 21 24.02 -1.72 -0.16
N LYS A 22 24.20 -0.54 -0.77
CA LYS A 22 24.58 0.75 -0.16
C LYS A 22 23.65 1.25 0.97
N TYR A 23 22.53 0.56 1.23
CA TYR A 23 21.42 1.01 2.08
C TYR A 23 21.58 0.71 3.58
N GLY A 24 22.60 -0.07 3.98
CA GLY A 24 22.85 -0.44 5.38
C GLY A 24 21.74 -1.30 6.00
N PRO A 25 21.99 -1.91 7.18
CA PRO A 25 21.00 -2.76 7.85
C PRO A 25 19.92 -1.98 8.63
N GLU A 26 20.07 -0.67 8.78
CA GLU A 26 19.23 0.15 9.68
C GLU A 26 18.14 0.96 8.97
N GLY A 27 18.20 1.12 7.65
CA GLY A 27 17.17 1.83 6.88
C GLY A 27 15.92 0.98 6.60
N GLY A 28 14.87 1.60 6.07
CA GLY A 28 13.67 0.93 5.56
C GLY A 28 12.37 1.48 6.16
N CYS A 29 12.21 1.36 7.47
CA CYS A 29 11.03 1.82 8.21
C CYS A 29 11.31 3.10 8.99
N ALA A 30 10.27 3.89 9.26
CA ALA A 30 10.37 5.03 10.18
C ALA A 30 10.73 4.60 11.60
N ASP A 31 11.30 5.52 12.37
CA ASP A 31 11.64 5.29 13.77
C ASP A 31 10.40 4.90 14.61
N HIS A 32 10.59 4.08 15.65
CA HIS A 32 9.51 3.61 16.50
C HIS A 32 8.71 4.76 17.15
N SER A 33 9.35 5.90 17.44
CA SER A 33 8.68 7.08 17.98
C SER A 33 7.64 7.68 17.02
N VAL A 34 7.85 7.55 15.69
CA VAL A 34 6.89 7.96 14.66
C VAL A 34 5.62 7.13 14.78
N PHE A 35 5.77 5.80 14.85
CA PHE A 35 4.63 4.89 15.01
C PHE A 35 3.86 5.13 16.31
N GLU A 36 4.53 5.44 17.41
CA GLU A 36 3.86 5.78 18.68
C GLU A 36 3.09 7.10 18.59
N ARG A 37 3.62 8.12 17.89
CA ARG A 37 2.88 9.37 17.61
C ARG A 37 1.66 9.10 16.75
N MET A 38 1.82 8.33 15.68
CA MET A 38 0.72 7.95 14.77
C MET A 38 -0.38 7.19 15.52
N LYS A 39 -0.02 6.19 16.33
CA LYS A 39 -0.96 5.41 17.14
C LYS A 39 -1.77 6.29 18.10
N LYS A 40 -1.11 7.24 18.78
CA LYS A 40 -1.80 8.22 19.63
C LYS A 40 -2.76 9.07 18.83
N TYR A 41 -2.36 9.54 17.65
CA TYR A 41 -3.20 10.35 16.76
C TYR A 41 -4.45 9.58 16.28
N GLN A 42 -4.30 8.32 15.89
CA GLN A 42 -5.41 7.45 15.43
C GLN A 42 -6.52 7.28 16.49
N ALA A 43 -6.17 7.35 17.77
CA ALA A 43 -7.10 7.28 18.89
C ALA A 43 -7.87 8.60 19.15
N THR A 44 -7.51 9.69 18.46
CA THR A 44 -8.13 11.02 18.68
C THR A 44 -9.31 11.33 17.76
N ALA A 45 -9.79 10.35 17.01
CA ALA A 45 -10.93 10.54 16.13
C ALA A 45 -12.15 11.02 16.92
N ILE A 46 -12.73 12.14 16.49
CA ILE A 46 -13.92 12.70 17.12
C ILE A 46 -15.13 11.95 16.55
N GLU A 47 -15.75 11.10 17.35
CA GLU A 47 -17.02 10.47 17.00
C GLU A 47 -18.13 11.54 16.94
N LYS A 48 -18.84 11.63 15.81
CA LYS A 48 -20.07 12.43 15.78
C LYS A 48 -21.16 11.65 16.52
N PRO A 49 -21.97 12.29 17.38
CA PRO A 49 -23.11 11.64 18.00
C PRO A 49 -24.04 11.13 16.90
N ASP A 50 -24.31 9.83 16.92
CA ASP A 50 -25.22 9.18 15.99
C ASP A 50 -26.62 9.76 16.22
N LYS A 51 -27.23 10.34 15.19
CA LYS A 51 -28.64 10.76 15.29
C LYS A 51 -29.46 9.49 15.29
N GLY A 52 -29.89 9.08 16.49
CA GLY A 52 -30.62 7.84 16.76
C GLY A 52 -31.71 7.55 15.72
N LEU A 53 -31.60 6.37 15.11
CA LEU A 53 -32.69 5.77 14.37
C LEU A 53 -33.75 5.29 15.37
N HIS A 54 -34.97 5.80 15.25
CA HIS A 54 -36.13 5.35 16.01
C HIS A 54 -36.29 3.82 15.90
N SER A 55 -36.37 3.16 17.05
CA SER A 55 -36.79 1.77 17.18
C SER A 55 -38.31 1.67 17.08
N GLU A 56 -38.83 1.16 15.97
CA GLU A 56 -40.18 0.61 15.93
C GLU A 56 -40.15 -0.84 16.41
N GLU A 57 -40.91 -1.12 17.47
CA GLU A 57 -41.13 -2.46 18.02
C GLU A 57 -41.84 -3.34 17.00
N ALA A 58 -41.20 -4.43 16.56
CA ALA A 58 -41.83 -5.49 15.80
C ALA A 58 -42.11 -6.69 16.72
N SER A 59 -43.40 -7.01 16.85
CA SER A 59 -43.96 -8.13 17.60
C SER A 59 -43.40 -9.48 17.16
N SER A 60 -43.21 -10.36 18.14
CA SER A 60 -42.72 -11.73 18.04
C SER A 60 -43.68 -12.68 17.32
N ASP A 61 -43.20 -13.37 16.28
CA ASP A 61 -43.64 -14.73 15.94
C ASP A 61 -42.52 -15.49 15.18
N PRO A 62 -42.22 -16.77 15.50
CA PRO A 62 -41.07 -17.47 14.95
C PRO A 62 -41.43 -18.24 13.66
N VAL A 63 -41.22 -17.62 12.51
CA VAL A 63 -41.21 -18.35 11.22
C VAL A 63 -39.77 -18.82 10.93
N LEU A 64 -39.54 -20.13 11.02
CA LEU A 64 -38.31 -20.80 10.56
C LEU A 64 -38.16 -20.66 9.03
N LEU A 65 -37.72 -19.49 8.56
CA LEU A 65 -37.30 -19.29 7.19
C LEU A 65 -35.90 -19.88 7.02
N ARG A 66 -35.86 -21.09 6.47
CA ARG A 66 -34.64 -21.71 5.93
C ARG A 66 -34.03 -20.78 4.87
N LYS A 67 -33.11 -19.90 5.28
CA LYS A 67 -32.28 -19.10 4.36
C LYS A 67 -31.57 -20.07 3.42
N ARG A 68 -32.02 -20.15 2.17
CA ARG A 68 -31.15 -20.61 1.07
C ARG A 68 -29.92 -19.70 1.12
N ARG A 69 -28.77 -20.26 1.51
CA ARG A 69 -27.46 -19.59 1.35
C ARG A 69 -27.23 -19.48 -0.16
N MET A 70 -27.73 -18.41 -0.78
CA MET A 70 -27.12 -17.92 -2.00
C MET A 70 -25.65 -17.67 -1.65
N ALA A 71 -24.72 -18.25 -2.38
CA ALA A 71 -23.30 -17.92 -2.23
C ALA A 71 -23.21 -16.39 -2.37
N GLN A 72 -22.92 -15.69 -1.28
CA GLN A 72 -22.66 -14.25 -1.36
C GLN A 72 -21.46 -14.09 -2.27
N ILE A 73 -21.59 -13.25 -3.31
CA ILE A 73 -20.48 -12.95 -4.19
C ILE A 73 -19.38 -12.34 -3.32
N GLU A 74 -18.21 -12.97 -3.35
CA GLU A 74 -17.15 -12.68 -2.41
C GLU A 74 -16.47 -11.36 -2.77
N LYS A 75 -16.59 -10.36 -1.89
CA LYS A 75 -15.92 -9.06 -2.01
C LYS A 75 -14.50 -9.15 -1.47
N ASN A 76 -13.53 -9.24 -2.36
CA ASN A 76 -12.12 -9.52 -2.09
C ASN A 76 -11.17 -8.53 -2.80
N THR A 77 -11.70 -7.51 -3.49
CA THR A 77 -10.87 -6.53 -4.20
C THR A 77 -10.86 -5.16 -3.50
N CYS A 78 -9.65 -4.69 -3.19
CA CYS A 78 -9.39 -3.36 -2.63
C CYS A 78 -9.12 -2.36 -3.77
N GLN A 79 -9.99 -1.35 -3.90
CA GLN A 79 -9.85 -0.29 -4.89
C GLN A 79 -8.82 0.77 -4.45
N LEU A 80 -7.79 0.98 -5.24
CA LEU A 80 -6.69 1.91 -4.98
C LEU A 80 -6.89 3.24 -5.70
N PHE A 81 -6.56 4.34 -5.00
CA PHE A 81 -6.23 5.61 -5.62
C PHE A 81 -4.71 5.80 -5.58
N ILE A 82 -4.07 5.98 -6.74
CA ILE A 82 -2.61 6.16 -6.80
C ILE A 82 -2.30 7.54 -7.37
N GLN A 83 -1.52 8.29 -6.60
CA GLN A 83 -1.00 9.59 -6.98
C GLN A 83 0.53 9.52 -7.15
N THR A 84 1.08 10.28 -8.07
CA THR A 84 2.54 10.49 -8.18
C THR A 84 2.84 11.97 -8.16
N ASP A 85 3.90 12.36 -7.45
CA ASP A 85 4.33 13.75 -7.39
C ASP A 85 5.32 14.11 -8.53
N HIS A 86 5.64 15.39 -8.62
CA HIS A 86 6.47 15.93 -9.70
C HIS A 86 7.89 15.33 -9.72
N LEU A 87 8.41 14.86 -8.58
CA LEU A 87 9.73 14.20 -8.49
C LEU A 87 9.69 12.80 -9.09
N PHE A 88 8.65 12.02 -8.77
CA PHE A 88 8.45 10.71 -9.39
C PHE A 88 8.33 10.83 -10.92
N PHE A 89 7.52 11.79 -11.40
CA PHE A 89 7.42 12.06 -12.82
C PHE A 89 8.73 12.53 -13.43
N LYS A 90 9.48 13.40 -12.75
CA LYS A 90 10.80 13.88 -13.23
C LYS A 90 11.79 12.74 -13.45
N TYR A 91 11.76 11.71 -12.59
CA TYR A 91 12.62 10.54 -12.72
C TYR A 91 12.26 9.69 -13.95
N TYR A 92 10.98 9.33 -14.10
CA TYR A 92 10.51 8.47 -15.20
C TYR A 92 10.21 9.22 -16.53
N LYS A 93 10.18 10.55 -16.49
CA LYS A 93 10.10 11.51 -17.60
C LYS A 93 8.76 11.56 -18.35
N THR A 94 8.13 10.42 -18.62
CA THR A 94 6.89 10.34 -19.41
C THR A 94 5.74 9.77 -18.58
N ARG A 95 4.50 10.12 -18.99
CA ARG A 95 3.30 9.64 -18.31
C ARG A 95 3.17 8.12 -18.44
N GLU A 96 3.53 7.58 -19.59
CA GLU A 96 3.47 6.16 -19.92
C GLU A 96 4.45 5.37 -19.05
N ALA A 97 5.66 5.90 -18.84
CA ALA A 97 6.64 5.27 -17.95
C ALA A 97 6.15 5.27 -16.50
N VAL A 98 5.54 6.36 -16.03
CA VAL A 98 4.93 6.43 -14.69
C VAL A 98 3.79 5.42 -14.55
N ILE A 99 2.88 5.32 -15.53
CA ILE A 99 1.79 4.34 -15.54
C ILE A 99 2.35 2.91 -15.50
N ALA A 100 3.40 2.62 -16.28
CA ALA A 100 4.04 1.31 -16.27
C ALA A 100 4.62 0.95 -14.89
N GLN A 101 5.20 1.92 -14.17
CA GLN A 101 5.68 1.71 -12.80
C GLN A 101 4.53 1.42 -11.85
N ILE A 102 3.46 2.22 -11.88
CA ILE A 102 2.27 2.01 -11.05
C ILE A 102 1.68 0.60 -11.31
N SER A 103 1.51 0.24 -12.58
CA SER A 103 1.02 -1.08 -12.99
C SER A 103 1.90 -2.21 -12.46
N SER A 104 3.22 -2.07 -12.56
CA SER A 104 4.17 -3.07 -12.06
C SER A 104 4.06 -3.26 -10.54
N HIS A 105 3.93 -2.17 -9.79
CA HIS A 105 3.75 -2.21 -8.33
C HIS A 105 2.44 -2.90 -7.94
N VAL A 106 1.33 -2.53 -8.58
CA VAL A 106 0.01 -3.12 -8.29
C VAL A 106 -0.02 -4.60 -8.64
N LYS A 107 0.55 -5.00 -9.77
CA LYS A 107 0.65 -6.42 -10.16
C LYS A 107 1.49 -7.22 -9.17
N ALA A 108 2.57 -6.65 -8.65
CA ALA A 108 3.43 -7.32 -7.68
C ALA A 108 2.72 -7.55 -6.34
N ILE A 109 2.03 -6.54 -5.80
CA ILE A 109 1.26 -6.71 -4.55
C ILE A 109 0.07 -7.65 -4.74
N ASP A 110 -0.60 -7.60 -5.90
CA ASP A 110 -1.74 -8.46 -6.21
C ASP A 110 -1.32 -9.93 -6.20
N ALA A 111 -0.18 -10.26 -6.82
CA ALA A 111 0.39 -11.61 -6.77
C ALA A 111 0.73 -12.08 -5.34
N ILE A 112 1.29 -11.21 -4.50
CA ILE A 112 1.64 -11.54 -3.10
C ILE A 112 0.38 -11.83 -2.28
N TYR A 113 -0.64 -10.96 -2.36
CA TYR A 113 -1.84 -11.07 -1.54
C TYR A 113 -2.79 -12.17 -2.03
N GLN A 114 -2.92 -12.38 -3.34
CA GLN A 114 -3.68 -13.52 -3.87
C GLN A 114 -3.04 -14.85 -3.50
N GLY A 115 -1.70 -14.91 -3.46
CA GLY A 115 -0.93 -16.09 -3.08
C GLY A 115 -0.93 -16.39 -1.57
N THR A 116 -1.59 -15.57 -0.74
CA THR A 116 -1.61 -15.72 0.72
C THR A 116 -2.98 -16.19 1.20
N ASP A 117 -3.00 -17.22 2.06
CA ASP A 117 -4.22 -17.68 2.74
C ASP A 117 -4.37 -16.97 4.09
N PHE A 118 -5.24 -15.96 4.14
CA PHE A 118 -5.54 -15.20 5.36
C PHE A 118 -6.58 -15.95 6.20
N MET A 119 -6.17 -17.09 6.75
CA MET A 119 -6.99 -17.95 7.62
C MET A 119 -8.37 -18.30 7.02
N GLY A 120 -8.41 -18.67 5.74
CA GLY A 120 -9.64 -19.00 5.00
C GLY A 120 -10.13 -17.89 4.08
N ILE A 121 -9.62 -16.65 4.23
CA ILE A 121 -9.86 -15.56 3.28
C ILE A 121 -8.78 -15.61 2.20
N ARG A 122 -9.16 -15.92 0.96
CA ARG A 122 -8.25 -16.12 -0.17
C ARG A 122 -8.52 -15.12 -1.28
N ASN A 123 -7.62 -15.08 -2.26
CA ASN A 123 -7.77 -14.27 -3.47
C ASN A 123 -7.95 -12.77 -3.18
N ILE A 124 -7.30 -12.24 -2.15
CA ILE A 124 -7.30 -10.80 -1.91
C ILE A 124 -6.58 -10.12 -3.08
N SER A 125 -7.27 -9.20 -3.75
CA SER A 125 -6.80 -8.56 -4.98
C SER A 125 -6.83 -7.04 -4.86
N PHE A 126 -6.05 -6.38 -5.71
CA PHE A 126 -6.02 -4.92 -5.82
C PHE A 126 -6.31 -4.48 -7.25
N MET A 127 -7.04 -3.37 -7.37
CA MET A 127 -7.27 -2.72 -8.66
C MET A 127 -7.17 -1.21 -8.50
N VAL A 128 -6.64 -0.53 -9.51
CA VAL A 128 -6.56 0.92 -9.48
C VAL A 128 -7.88 1.48 -9.99
N LYS A 129 -8.56 2.25 -9.15
CA LYS A 129 -9.79 2.95 -9.53
C LYS A 129 -9.51 4.29 -10.17
N ARG A 130 -8.45 4.97 -9.72
CA ARG A 130 -8.04 6.27 -10.28
C ARG A 130 -6.53 6.45 -10.16
N ILE A 131 -5.94 7.05 -11.20
CA ILE A 131 -4.56 7.52 -11.20
C ILE A 131 -4.54 9.04 -11.32
N ARG A 132 -3.68 9.70 -10.54
CA ARG A 132 -3.34 11.12 -10.71
C ARG A 132 -1.82 11.27 -10.83
N ILE A 133 -1.35 11.84 -11.93
CA ILE A 133 0.07 12.04 -12.18
C ILE A 133 0.34 13.53 -12.23
N ASN A 134 1.02 14.05 -11.22
CA ASN A 134 1.56 15.40 -11.27
C ASN A 134 2.87 15.38 -12.08
N THR A 135 2.98 16.31 -13.00
CA THR A 135 4.15 16.53 -13.86
C THR A 135 5.05 17.61 -13.29
N THR A 136 6.16 17.92 -13.97
CA THR A 136 7.07 19.00 -13.56
C THR A 136 6.44 20.39 -13.59
N THR A 137 5.33 20.59 -14.33
CA THR A 137 4.63 21.89 -14.30
C THR A 137 3.87 22.12 -13.00
N ASP A 138 3.41 21.04 -12.36
CA ASP A 138 2.63 21.08 -11.12
C ASP A 138 3.49 21.48 -9.91
N GLU A 139 4.82 21.49 -10.03
CA GLU A 139 5.74 22.06 -9.05
C GLU A 139 5.52 23.59 -8.88
N ARG A 140 5.08 24.27 -9.95
CA ARG A 140 4.88 25.73 -9.92
C ARG A 140 3.50 26.13 -9.42
N ASP A 141 2.58 25.18 -9.29
CA ASP A 141 1.23 25.42 -8.80
C ASP A 141 1.26 25.70 -7.30
N ARG A 142 0.86 26.91 -6.89
CA ARG A 142 0.84 27.32 -5.49
C ARG A 142 -0.19 26.54 -4.66
N SER A 143 -1.21 25.97 -5.30
CA SER A 143 -2.23 25.14 -4.65
C SER A 143 -1.76 23.70 -4.40
N ASN A 144 -0.68 23.25 -5.07
CA ASN A 144 -0.12 21.93 -4.87
C ASN A 144 0.74 21.86 -3.60
N PRO A 145 0.31 21.16 -2.53
CA PRO A 145 1.08 21.11 -1.30
C PRO A 145 2.35 20.24 -1.42
N PHE A 146 2.42 19.36 -2.43
CA PHE A 146 3.57 18.49 -2.69
C PHE A 146 4.69 19.17 -3.49
N ARG A 147 4.59 20.48 -3.76
CA ARG A 147 5.54 21.20 -4.62
C ARG A 147 6.92 21.43 -4.00
N PHE A 148 7.05 21.35 -2.68
CA PHE A 148 8.32 21.62 -2.01
C PHE A 148 9.29 20.45 -2.15
N ALA A 149 10.58 20.72 -2.31
CA ALA A 149 11.61 19.69 -2.43
C ALA A 149 11.89 18.97 -1.09
N ASN A 150 11.80 19.69 0.03
CA ASN A 150 12.15 19.16 1.34
C ASN A 150 10.89 19.02 2.20
N ILE A 151 10.19 17.90 2.06
CA ILE A 151 9.01 17.56 2.87
C ILE A 151 9.38 16.30 3.66
N GLY A 152 9.34 16.39 4.99
CA GLY A 152 9.60 15.23 5.86
C GLY A 152 8.53 14.14 5.71
N VAL A 153 8.89 12.90 5.97
CA VAL A 153 8.05 11.71 5.71
C VAL A 153 6.67 11.78 6.39
N GLU A 154 6.61 12.20 7.67
CA GLU A 154 5.36 12.38 8.42
C GLU A 154 4.46 13.43 7.75
N LYS A 155 5.03 14.56 7.34
CA LYS A 155 4.28 15.62 6.67
C LYS A 155 3.82 15.20 5.29
N PHE A 156 4.63 14.45 4.55
CA PHE A 156 4.27 13.96 3.22
C PHE A 156 3.06 13.00 3.29
N LEU A 157 3.04 12.09 4.27
CA LEU A 157 1.87 11.25 4.54
C LEU A 157 0.66 12.10 4.98
N GLU A 158 0.85 13.06 5.88
CA GLU A 158 -0.23 13.95 6.33
C GLU A 158 -0.91 14.69 5.16
N LEU A 159 -0.13 15.20 4.21
CA LEU A 159 -0.65 15.86 3.01
C LEU A 159 -1.50 14.94 2.12
N ASN A 160 -1.17 13.63 2.08
CA ASN A 160 -2.04 12.65 1.45
C ASN A 160 -3.33 12.46 2.28
N SER A 161 -3.21 12.35 3.60
CA SER A 161 -4.34 12.15 4.51
C SER A 161 -5.31 13.34 4.60
N GLU A 162 -4.88 14.56 4.27
CA GLU A 162 -5.75 15.77 4.27
C GLU A 162 -6.75 15.79 3.10
N GLN A 163 -6.62 14.89 2.12
CA GLN A 163 -7.59 14.73 1.03
C GLN A 163 -8.74 13.79 1.45
N ASN A 164 -9.88 13.86 0.75
CA ASN A 164 -10.96 12.90 0.94
C ASN A 164 -10.75 11.66 0.06
N HIS A 165 -10.64 10.51 0.70
CA HIS A 165 -10.44 9.22 0.05
C HIS A 165 -11.57 8.22 0.32
N ASP A 166 -12.79 8.70 0.58
CA ASP A 166 -13.91 7.85 1.01
C ASP A 166 -14.32 6.83 -0.05
N ASP A 167 -14.08 7.12 -1.33
CA ASP A 167 -14.44 6.28 -2.48
C ASP A 167 -13.45 5.14 -2.77
N TYR A 168 -12.37 5.05 -1.99
CA TYR A 168 -11.28 4.10 -2.19
C TYR A 168 -11.06 3.26 -0.95
N CYS A 169 -10.60 2.02 -1.15
CA CYS A 169 -10.15 1.17 -0.06
C CYS A 169 -8.86 1.73 0.55
N LEU A 170 -7.91 2.14 -0.31
CA LEU A 170 -6.65 2.80 0.07
C LEU A 170 -6.25 3.88 -0.94
N ALA A 171 -5.52 4.89 -0.48
CA ALA A 171 -4.98 5.96 -1.30
C ALA A 171 -3.47 6.17 -1.05
N TYR A 172 -2.65 6.07 -2.10
CA TYR A 172 -1.20 6.14 -2.02
C TYR A 172 -0.60 7.29 -2.83
N VAL A 173 0.50 7.84 -2.34
CA VAL A 173 1.36 8.76 -3.11
C VAL A 173 2.74 8.15 -3.29
N PHE A 174 3.17 8.03 -4.55
CA PHE A 174 4.49 7.56 -4.95
C PHE A 174 5.38 8.78 -5.21
N THR A 175 6.61 8.76 -4.70
CA THR A 175 7.56 9.86 -4.83
C THR A 175 8.99 9.37 -5.09
N ASP A 176 9.87 10.27 -5.50
CA ASP A 176 11.32 10.05 -5.65
C ASP A 176 12.05 10.99 -4.68
N ARG A 177 11.73 10.84 -3.38
CA ARG A 177 12.29 11.66 -2.29
C ARG A 177 13.19 10.80 -1.43
N ASP A 178 14.37 11.31 -1.14
CA ASP A 178 15.23 10.72 -0.14
C ASP A 178 14.77 11.20 1.25
N PHE A 179 14.00 10.37 1.95
CA PHE A 179 13.57 10.68 3.31
C PHE A 179 14.70 10.42 4.31
N ASP A 180 14.72 11.19 5.39
CA ASP A 180 15.68 11.03 6.49
C ASP A 180 15.62 9.61 7.08
N ASP A 181 16.72 9.18 7.71
CA ASP A 181 16.88 7.88 8.36
C ASP A 181 16.66 6.65 7.43
N GLY A 182 16.70 6.87 6.12
CA GLY A 182 16.55 5.82 5.12
C GLY A 182 15.15 5.24 5.04
N VAL A 183 14.11 6.01 5.38
CA VAL A 183 12.71 5.58 5.32
C VAL A 183 12.24 5.41 3.88
N LEU A 184 11.69 4.23 3.54
CA LEU A 184 11.20 3.92 2.20
C LEU A 184 9.69 4.10 2.02
N GLY A 185 8.95 4.18 3.12
CA GLY A 185 7.50 4.31 3.11
C GLY A 185 6.94 4.65 4.48
N LEU A 186 5.68 5.06 4.51
CA LEU A 186 4.93 5.27 5.74
C LEU A 186 3.44 5.08 5.50
N ALA A 187 2.77 4.41 6.42
CA ALA A 187 1.36 4.08 6.33
C ALA A 187 0.65 4.10 7.69
N TRP A 188 -0.64 4.44 7.68
CA TRP A 188 -1.48 4.30 8.86
C TRP A 188 -1.81 2.83 9.12
N VAL A 189 -1.53 2.36 10.34
CA VAL A 189 -1.71 0.95 10.69
C VAL A 189 -3.19 0.64 10.97
N GLY A 190 -3.74 -0.36 10.28
CA GLY A 190 -5.10 -0.82 10.50
C GLY A 190 -5.29 -1.52 11.84
N ALA A 191 -6.51 -1.49 12.37
CA ALA A 191 -6.91 -2.27 13.53
C ALA A 191 -8.31 -2.85 13.32
N PRO A 192 -8.65 -4.03 13.89
CA PRO A 192 -9.98 -4.62 13.74
C PRO A 192 -11.08 -3.78 14.43
N ALA A 193 -10.73 -3.09 15.52
CA ALA A 193 -11.60 -2.16 16.25
C ALA A 193 -10.75 -1.23 17.14
N GLY A 194 -11.37 -0.18 17.69
CA GLY A 194 -10.78 0.66 18.74
C GLY A 194 -9.68 1.65 18.28
N SER A 195 -9.32 1.66 16.99
CA SER A 195 -8.40 2.62 16.40
C SER A 195 -8.82 2.96 14.97
N SER A 196 -8.74 4.23 14.58
CA SER A 196 -8.98 4.66 13.20
C SER A 196 -7.78 4.38 12.33
N GLY A 197 -7.95 4.12 11.04
CA GLY A 197 -6.85 3.98 10.08
C GLY A 197 -6.79 2.61 9.40
N GLY A 198 -5.94 2.54 8.38
CA GLY A 198 -5.81 1.39 7.49
C GLY A 198 -6.96 1.28 6.49
N ILE A 199 -7.20 0.06 6.00
CA ILE A 199 -8.19 -0.19 4.95
C ILE A 199 -9.59 0.30 5.30
N CYS A 200 -10.31 0.81 4.30
CA CYS A 200 -11.69 1.25 4.39
C CYS A 200 -11.97 2.37 5.42
N GLU A 201 -10.96 3.13 5.83
CA GLU A 201 -11.15 4.26 6.73
C GLU A 201 -11.82 5.45 6.03
N LYS A 202 -12.84 6.03 6.66
CA LYS A 202 -13.55 7.22 6.16
C LYS A 202 -12.94 8.52 6.71
N SER A 203 -13.21 9.61 6.02
CA SER A 203 -12.77 10.95 6.34
C SER A 203 -13.46 11.47 7.61
N LYS A 204 -12.68 11.71 8.67
CA LYS A 204 -13.16 12.11 10.01
C LYS A 204 -12.38 13.32 10.54
N LEU A 205 -12.95 13.99 11.54
CA LEU A 205 -12.28 15.07 12.27
C LEU A 205 -11.41 14.47 13.39
N TYR A 206 -10.18 14.97 13.54
CA TYR A 206 -9.22 14.51 14.55
C TYR A 206 -8.83 15.64 15.53
N SER A 207 -8.01 15.32 16.54
CA SER A 207 -7.58 16.26 17.59
C SER A 207 -6.94 17.56 17.11
N ASP A 208 -6.37 17.57 15.90
CA ASP A 208 -5.76 18.75 15.30
C ASP A 208 -6.77 19.67 14.60
N GLY A 209 -8.07 19.36 14.68
CA GLY A 209 -9.14 20.13 14.06
C GLY A 209 -9.24 19.95 12.54
N LYS A 210 -8.49 19.02 11.95
CA LYS A 210 -8.52 18.76 10.50
C LYS A 210 -9.35 17.53 10.18
N LYS A 211 -10.06 17.61 9.06
CA LYS A 211 -10.73 16.45 8.48
C LYS A 211 -9.70 15.67 7.66
N LYS A 212 -9.45 14.41 8.02
CA LYS A 212 -8.45 13.55 7.37
C LYS A 212 -9.00 12.15 7.08
N SER A 213 -8.45 11.53 6.04
CA SER A 213 -8.66 10.13 5.65
C SER A 213 -7.39 9.33 5.96
N LEU A 214 -7.48 8.41 6.94
CA LEU A 214 -6.33 7.59 7.39
C LEU A 214 -6.26 6.22 6.71
N ASN A 215 -6.90 6.06 5.54
CA ASN A 215 -6.72 4.94 4.61
C ASN A 215 -5.59 5.24 3.61
N THR A 216 -4.49 5.81 4.12
CA THR A 216 -3.43 6.42 3.31
C THR A 216 -2.05 5.84 3.61
N GLY A 217 -1.22 5.81 2.57
CA GLY A 217 0.20 5.49 2.66
C GLY A 217 1.03 6.23 1.63
N ILE A 218 2.34 6.15 1.77
CA ILE A 218 3.31 6.73 0.84
C ILE A 218 4.47 5.75 0.63
N ILE A 219 5.07 5.77 -0.55
CA ILE A 219 6.33 5.07 -0.83
C ILE A 219 7.27 5.99 -1.60
N THR A 220 8.57 5.81 -1.39
CA THR A 220 9.62 6.43 -2.20
C THR A 220 10.44 5.40 -2.95
N VAL A 221 10.93 5.78 -4.13
CA VAL A 221 11.86 5.00 -4.94
C VAL A 221 13.30 5.50 -4.84
N GLN A 222 13.61 6.36 -3.85
CA GLN A 222 14.95 6.86 -3.57
C GLN A 222 15.33 6.63 -2.11
N ASN A 223 16.59 6.24 -1.87
CA ASN A 223 17.15 6.10 -0.54
C ASN A 223 18.69 6.31 -0.57
N TYR A 224 19.23 7.15 0.31
CA TYR A 224 20.65 7.52 0.37
C TYR A 224 21.20 7.92 -1.01
N ALA A 225 20.49 8.85 -1.65
CA ALA A 225 20.72 9.39 -2.99
C ALA A 225 20.77 8.33 -4.11
N SER A 226 20.27 7.13 -3.86
CA SER A 226 20.34 5.99 -4.78
C SER A 226 18.93 5.49 -5.09
N HIS A 227 18.68 5.17 -6.36
CA HIS A 227 17.38 4.67 -6.78
C HIS A 227 17.17 3.21 -6.32
N VAL A 228 16.02 2.96 -5.73
CA VAL A 228 15.64 1.66 -5.18
C VAL A 228 15.25 0.71 -6.31
N PRO A 229 15.83 -0.49 -6.41
CA PRO A 229 15.46 -1.45 -7.45
C PRO A 229 13.97 -1.82 -7.39
N PRO A 230 13.29 -2.08 -8.53
CA PRO A 230 11.86 -2.40 -8.56
C PRO A 230 11.46 -3.53 -7.61
N LYS A 231 12.30 -4.55 -7.48
CA LYS A 231 12.08 -5.68 -6.57
C LYS A 231 11.92 -5.24 -5.11
N VAL A 232 12.79 -4.36 -4.64
CA VAL A 232 12.74 -3.82 -3.27
C VAL A 232 11.55 -2.86 -3.15
N SER A 233 11.34 -2.00 -4.16
CA SER A 233 10.20 -1.07 -4.18
C SER A 233 8.84 -1.76 -4.13
N HIS A 234 8.67 -2.90 -4.82
CA HIS A 234 7.47 -3.72 -4.76
C HIS A 234 7.24 -4.30 -3.36
N ILE A 235 8.30 -4.75 -2.70
CA ILE A 235 8.23 -5.27 -1.32
C ILE A 235 7.93 -4.14 -0.34
N THR A 236 8.52 -2.96 -0.50
CA THR A 236 8.18 -1.75 0.27
C THR A 236 6.70 -1.43 0.12
N PHE A 237 6.16 -1.44 -1.10
CA PHE A 237 4.74 -1.19 -1.29
C PHE A 237 3.86 -2.25 -0.63
N ALA A 238 4.22 -3.53 -0.73
CA ALA A 238 3.55 -4.60 -0.01
C ALA A 238 3.62 -4.43 1.52
N HIS A 239 4.75 -3.97 2.04
CA HIS A 239 4.97 -3.70 3.47
C HIS A 239 4.03 -2.60 3.98
N GLU A 240 3.98 -1.46 3.28
CA GLU A 240 3.10 -0.36 3.68
C GLU A 240 1.62 -0.76 3.60
N ILE A 241 1.23 -1.54 2.59
CA ILE A 241 -0.14 -2.07 2.53
C ILE A 241 -0.37 -3.07 3.65
N GLY A 242 0.63 -3.86 4.04
CA GLY A 242 0.58 -4.76 5.19
C GLY A 242 0.24 -4.02 6.49
N HIS A 243 0.82 -2.84 6.70
CA HIS A 243 0.43 -1.94 7.78
C HIS A 243 -1.03 -1.50 7.68
N ASN A 244 -1.50 -1.06 6.50
CA ASN A 244 -2.90 -0.68 6.31
C ASN A 244 -3.89 -1.84 6.56
N PHE A 245 -3.46 -3.07 6.27
CA PHE A 245 -4.20 -4.29 6.56
C PHE A 245 -4.07 -4.73 8.03
N GLY A 246 -3.32 -3.97 8.84
CA GLY A 246 -3.24 -4.09 10.29
C GLY A 246 -2.13 -4.99 10.81
N SER A 247 -1.16 -5.36 9.97
CA SER A 247 0.03 -6.03 10.48
C SER A 247 0.98 -5.01 11.13
N PRO A 248 1.38 -5.21 12.40
CA PRO A 248 2.57 -4.56 12.93
C PRO A 248 3.82 -5.18 12.29
N HIS A 249 4.99 -4.66 12.66
CA HIS A 249 6.25 -5.31 12.30
C HIS A 249 6.38 -6.69 12.93
N ASP A 250 7.00 -7.60 12.19
CA ASP A 250 7.32 -8.94 12.66
C ASP A 250 8.31 -8.91 13.82
N SER A 251 8.06 -9.72 14.84
CA SER A 251 8.92 -9.87 16.00
C SER A 251 8.97 -11.33 16.47
N GLY A 252 10.06 -11.71 17.12
CA GLY A 252 10.29 -13.06 17.61
C GLY A 252 10.73 -14.05 16.52
N SER A 253 11.41 -15.12 16.92
CA SER A 253 12.11 -16.03 16.01
C SER A 253 11.23 -16.81 15.03
N GLU A 254 9.92 -16.92 15.30
CA GLU A 254 8.95 -17.54 14.38
C GLU A 254 8.69 -16.64 13.15
N CYS A 255 8.74 -15.31 13.34
CA CYS A 255 8.39 -14.31 12.34
C CYS A 255 9.60 -13.49 11.87
N THR A 256 10.77 -13.64 12.48
CA THR A 256 12.05 -13.08 12.00
C THR A 256 13.13 -14.16 11.77
N PRO A 257 12.89 -15.16 10.89
CA PRO A 257 13.82 -16.29 10.73
C PRO A 257 15.20 -15.89 10.20
N GLY A 258 15.35 -14.72 9.58
CA GLY A 258 16.62 -14.13 9.18
C GLY A 258 17.54 -13.75 10.36
N GLU A 259 16.98 -13.60 11.57
CA GLU A 259 17.72 -13.35 12.81
C GLU A 259 18.10 -14.65 13.54
N SER A 260 17.69 -15.80 13.02
CA SER A 260 17.99 -17.10 13.63
C SER A 260 19.48 -17.43 13.59
N LYS A 261 19.95 -18.14 14.62
CA LYS A 261 21.27 -18.78 14.63
C LYS A 261 21.34 -20.01 13.70
N ALA A 262 20.20 -20.57 13.33
CA ALA A 262 20.12 -21.72 12.43
C ALA A 262 20.30 -21.25 10.98
N GLN A 263 21.34 -21.76 10.30
CA GLN A 263 21.76 -21.30 8.98
C GLN A 263 20.65 -21.48 7.92
N ASP A 264 19.92 -22.60 7.97
CA ASP A 264 18.81 -22.92 7.07
C ASP A 264 17.64 -21.92 7.16
N LYS A 265 17.42 -21.33 8.34
CA LYS A 265 16.43 -20.27 8.55
C LYS A 265 16.95 -18.92 8.10
N LYS A 266 18.21 -18.61 8.45
CA LYS A 266 18.87 -17.35 8.10
C LYS A 266 18.98 -17.13 6.59
N GLU A 267 19.27 -18.19 5.83
CA GLU A 267 19.37 -18.14 4.38
C GLU A 267 18.04 -17.78 3.70
N LYS A 268 16.91 -18.23 4.26
CA LYS A 268 15.56 -17.91 3.76
C LYS A 268 15.14 -16.46 4.00
N GLY A 269 15.81 -15.73 4.89
CA GLY A 269 15.59 -14.30 5.16
C GLY A 269 14.33 -14.00 5.95
N ASN A 270 14.10 -12.71 6.22
CA ASN A 270 12.90 -12.24 6.91
C ASN A 270 11.71 -12.04 5.95
N TYR A 271 10.52 -11.88 6.51
CA TYR A 271 9.26 -11.68 5.78
C TYR A 271 9.02 -10.21 5.44
N ILE A 272 7.95 -9.95 4.67
CA ILE A 272 7.56 -8.61 4.20
C ILE A 272 7.48 -7.59 5.34
N MET A 273 6.91 -7.96 6.50
CA MET A 273 6.69 -7.04 7.62
C MET A 273 7.89 -6.90 8.56
N TYR A 274 9.09 -7.27 8.13
CA TYR A 274 10.30 -7.05 8.91
C TYR A 274 10.59 -5.54 9.06
N ALA A 275 10.95 -5.10 10.27
CA ALA A 275 11.11 -3.68 10.61
C ALA A 275 12.33 -2.98 9.95
N ARG A 276 13.16 -3.72 9.22
CA ARG A 276 14.37 -3.19 8.57
C ARG A 276 14.39 -3.55 7.10
N ALA A 277 15.18 -2.83 6.32
CA ALA A 277 15.34 -3.05 4.89
C ALA A 277 15.68 -4.51 4.57
N THR A 278 15.18 -4.96 3.43
CA THR A 278 15.45 -6.29 2.87
C THR A 278 15.98 -6.12 1.44
N SER A 279 16.85 -7.04 1.00
CA SER A 279 17.34 -7.01 -0.39
C SER A 279 16.29 -7.48 -1.40
N GLY A 280 15.26 -8.19 -0.93
CA GLY A 280 14.26 -8.84 -1.77
C GLY A 280 14.69 -10.19 -2.35
N ASP A 281 15.95 -10.60 -2.19
CA ASP A 281 16.49 -11.81 -2.83
C ASP A 281 16.17 -13.10 -2.12
N LYS A 282 15.79 -13.01 -0.85
CA LYS A 282 15.56 -14.21 -0.05
C LYS A 282 14.13 -14.70 -0.21
N LEU A 283 13.96 -16.01 -0.06
CA LEU A 283 12.70 -16.72 -0.27
C LEU A 283 11.51 -16.10 0.48
N ASN A 284 11.74 -15.64 1.72
CA ASN A 284 10.69 -15.10 2.58
C ASN A 284 10.37 -13.63 2.27
N ASN A 285 11.21 -12.89 1.55
CA ASN A 285 11.02 -11.46 1.32
C ASN A 285 9.75 -11.13 0.50
N ASN A 286 9.16 -12.12 -0.18
CA ASN A 286 7.91 -11.98 -0.94
C ASN A 286 6.72 -12.69 -0.25
N LYS A 287 6.81 -12.97 1.05
CA LYS A 287 5.77 -13.67 1.82
C LYS A 287 5.47 -12.95 3.12
N PHE A 288 4.23 -13.06 3.57
CA PHE A 288 3.86 -12.69 4.94
C PHE A 288 4.27 -13.79 5.92
N SER A 289 4.68 -13.38 7.12
CA SER A 289 4.92 -14.30 8.24
C SER A 289 3.59 -14.82 8.78
N VAL A 290 3.64 -15.85 9.63
CA VAL A 290 2.46 -16.33 10.35
C VAL A 290 1.88 -15.28 11.30
N CYS A 291 2.71 -14.38 11.85
CA CYS A 291 2.27 -13.26 12.68
C CYS A 291 1.48 -12.25 11.86
N SER A 292 2.01 -11.89 10.69
CA SER A 292 1.37 -10.96 9.77
C SER A 292 0.04 -11.50 9.29
N VAL A 293 -0.01 -12.76 8.88
CA VAL A 293 -1.26 -13.43 8.43
C VAL A 293 -2.33 -13.35 9.51
N ARG A 294 -2.03 -13.68 10.76
CA ARG A 294 -3.01 -13.62 11.87
C ARG A 294 -3.58 -12.23 12.08
N ASN A 295 -2.74 -11.18 12.04
CA ASN A 295 -3.20 -9.80 12.24
C ASN A 295 -4.05 -9.31 11.05
N ILE A 296 -3.59 -9.57 9.83
CA ILE A 296 -4.30 -9.17 8.61
C ILE A 296 -5.67 -9.83 8.53
N SER A 297 -5.77 -11.13 8.86
CA SER A 297 -7.05 -11.85 8.85
C SER A 297 -8.10 -11.18 9.76
N GLN A 298 -7.71 -10.76 10.96
CA GLN A 298 -8.64 -10.11 11.91
C GLN A 298 -9.19 -8.80 11.36
N VAL A 299 -8.37 -8.00 10.69
CA VAL A 299 -8.82 -6.75 10.07
C VAL A 299 -9.70 -7.02 8.86
N LEU A 300 -9.33 -7.99 8.02
CA LEU A 300 -10.14 -8.38 6.86
C LEU A 300 -11.53 -8.85 7.27
N GLU A 301 -11.65 -9.65 8.33
CA GLU A 301 -12.94 -10.10 8.86
C GLU A 301 -13.85 -8.94 9.28
N LYS A 302 -13.28 -7.88 9.85
CA LYS A 302 -14.06 -6.75 10.40
C LYS A 302 -14.29 -5.62 9.41
N LYS A 303 -13.30 -5.29 8.58
CA LYS A 303 -13.31 -4.08 7.75
C LYS A 303 -13.63 -4.33 6.28
N ARG A 304 -13.31 -5.50 5.69
CA ARG A 304 -13.42 -5.71 4.22
C ARG A 304 -14.83 -5.42 3.70
N GLY A 305 -15.86 -5.82 4.46
CA GLY A 305 -17.26 -5.69 4.05
C GLY A 305 -17.73 -4.25 3.86
N SER A 306 -16.99 -3.26 4.34
CA SER A 306 -17.35 -1.85 4.27
C SER A 306 -16.95 -1.15 2.96
N CYS A 307 -15.92 -1.62 2.26
CA CYS A 307 -15.43 -0.95 1.05
C CYS A 307 -14.89 -1.85 -0.06
N PHE A 308 -14.70 -3.16 0.18
CA PHE A 308 -14.21 -4.07 -0.87
C PHE A 308 -15.30 -4.30 -1.91
N VAL A 309 -14.87 -4.57 -3.14
CA VAL A 309 -15.73 -4.85 -4.29
C VAL A 309 -15.51 -6.28 -4.79
N GLU A 310 -16.38 -6.70 -5.70
CA GLU A 310 -16.26 -7.99 -6.38
C GLU A 310 -15.05 -7.98 -7.33
N SER A 311 -14.32 -9.09 -7.38
CA SER A 311 -13.22 -9.28 -8.32
C SER A 311 -13.66 -9.27 -9.78
N GLY A 312 -12.73 -8.94 -10.67
CA GLY A 312 -12.90 -9.13 -12.11
C GLY A 312 -13.82 -8.13 -12.79
N GLN A 313 -14.02 -6.94 -12.19
CA GLN A 313 -14.69 -5.81 -12.82
C GLN A 313 -13.64 -4.77 -13.28
N PRO A 314 -13.26 -4.76 -14.57
CA PRO A 314 -12.37 -3.75 -15.14
C PRO A 314 -12.87 -2.32 -14.92
N ILE A 315 -11.95 -1.36 -14.78
CA ILE A 315 -12.26 0.05 -14.58
C ILE A 315 -11.68 0.89 -15.71
N CYS A 316 -12.52 1.17 -16.69
CA CYS A 316 -12.23 2.14 -17.73
C CYS A 316 -12.02 3.55 -17.15
N GLY A 317 -10.84 4.12 -17.39
CA GLY A 317 -10.45 5.46 -16.97
C GLY A 317 -9.28 5.50 -15.97
N ASN A 318 -8.76 4.34 -15.57
CA ASN A 318 -7.60 4.25 -14.69
C ASN A 318 -6.27 4.33 -15.48
N GLY A 319 -6.31 4.27 -16.81
CA GLY A 319 -5.14 4.32 -17.69
C GLY A 319 -4.42 2.98 -17.85
N LEU A 320 -5.04 1.88 -17.45
CA LEU A 320 -4.52 0.52 -17.57
C LEU A 320 -5.45 -0.29 -18.47
N VAL A 321 -4.91 -0.91 -19.51
CA VAL A 321 -5.74 -1.75 -20.40
C VAL A 321 -6.05 -3.08 -19.70
N GLU A 322 -7.32 -3.30 -19.39
CA GLU A 322 -7.83 -4.49 -18.71
C GLU A 322 -8.65 -5.39 -19.66
N PRO A 323 -8.98 -6.64 -19.28
CA PRO A 323 -9.77 -7.54 -20.13
C PRO A 323 -11.10 -6.94 -20.56
N GLY A 324 -11.32 -6.80 -21.87
CA GLY A 324 -12.53 -6.18 -22.44
C GLY A 324 -12.33 -4.75 -22.94
N GLU A 325 -11.17 -4.15 -22.70
CA GLU A 325 -10.78 -2.82 -23.18
C GLU A 325 -9.81 -2.94 -24.36
N GLU A 326 -9.91 -2.04 -25.34
CA GLU A 326 -8.94 -1.95 -26.45
C GLU A 326 -7.86 -0.91 -26.17
N CYS A 327 -8.17 0.08 -25.32
CA CYS A 327 -7.29 1.15 -24.89
C CYS A 327 -7.85 1.79 -23.60
N ASP A 328 -7.00 2.46 -22.81
CA ASP A 328 -7.47 3.33 -21.72
C ASP A 328 -6.57 4.57 -21.61
N CYS A 329 -7.09 5.73 -22.02
CA CYS A 329 -6.40 7.02 -21.93
C CYS A 329 -6.77 7.82 -20.67
N GLY A 330 -7.64 7.30 -19.82
CA GLY A 330 -8.18 7.96 -18.64
C GLY A 330 -9.51 8.70 -18.87
N TYR A 331 -9.90 9.49 -17.87
CA TYR A 331 -11.04 10.39 -17.92
C TYR A 331 -10.81 11.57 -18.89
N SER A 332 -11.89 12.28 -19.22
CA SER A 332 -11.89 13.36 -20.21
C SER A 332 -10.90 14.50 -19.92
N ASP A 333 -10.60 14.77 -18.65
CA ASP A 333 -9.62 15.76 -18.21
C ASP A 333 -8.16 15.33 -18.43
N GLN A 334 -7.92 14.03 -18.65
CA GLN A 334 -6.57 13.44 -18.75
C GLN A 334 -6.29 12.80 -20.11
N CYS A 335 -7.33 12.41 -20.85
CA CYS A 335 -7.20 11.72 -22.12
C CYS A 335 -6.66 12.66 -23.21
N ARG A 336 -5.36 12.56 -23.47
CA ARG A 336 -4.68 13.24 -24.59
C ARG A 336 -4.58 12.39 -25.85
N ASP A 337 -4.95 11.11 -25.74
CA ASP A 337 -4.85 10.16 -26.83
C ASP A 337 -5.92 10.41 -27.88
N GLN A 338 -5.48 10.72 -29.11
CA GLN A 338 -6.39 10.90 -30.23
C GLN A 338 -6.97 9.59 -30.76
N CYS A 339 -6.42 8.45 -30.34
CA CYS A 339 -6.80 7.12 -30.75
C CYS A 339 -7.86 6.49 -29.86
N CYS A 340 -7.89 6.84 -28.58
CA CYS A 340 -8.79 6.22 -27.61
C CYS A 340 -10.00 7.10 -27.30
N TYR A 341 -11.16 6.48 -27.09
CA TYR A 341 -12.31 7.13 -26.46
C TYR A 341 -12.12 7.20 -24.95
N ASP A 342 -12.29 8.39 -24.36
CA ASP A 342 -12.17 8.60 -22.93
C ASP A 342 -13.25 7.88 -22.10
N ALA A 343 -13.01 7.75 -20.80
CA ALA A 343 -13.92 7.06 -19.89
C ALA A 343 -15.27 7.76 -19.63
N GLY A 344 -15.40 9.03 -20.04
CA GLY A 344 -16.67 9.78 -19.96
C GLY A 344 -17.63 9.48 -21.12
N GLN A 345 -17.21 8.69 -22.11
CA GLN A 345 -18.05 8.27 -23.22
C GLN A 345 -19.10 7.20 -22.80
N PRO A 346 -20.17 7.00 -23.58
CA PRO A 346 -21.14 5.93 -23.31
C PRO A 346 -20.49 4.54 -23.29
N ASP A 347 -21.09 3.60 -22.55
CA ASP A 347 -20.53 2.26 -22.31
C ASP A 347 -20.16 1.47 -23.57
N ASN A 348 -20.84 1.71 -24.69
CA ASN A 348 -20.54 1.04 -25.95
C ASN A 348 -19.27 1.57 -26.64
N ARG A 349 -18.72 2.72 -26.21
CA ARG A 349 -17.58 3.42 -26.82
C ARG A 349 -16.42 3.68 -25.87
N LYS A 350 -16.65 3.83 -24.57
CA LYS A 350 -15.57 4.09 -23.60
C LYS A 350 -14.48 3.00 -23.67
N CYS A 351 -13.21 3.40 -23.53
CA CYS A 351 -12.05 2.49 -23.56
C CYS A 351 -11.97 1.60 -24.82
N LYS A 352 -12.43 2.15 -25.95
CA LYS A 352 -12.30 1.55 -27.29
C LYS A 352 -11.56 2.46 -28.24
N LEU A 353 -10.96 1.87 -29.27
CA LEU A 353 -10.27 2.61 -30.30
C LEU A 353 -11.26 3.38 -31.18
N LYS A 354 -10.87 4.60 -31.57
CA LYS A 354 -11.63 5.42 -32.50
C LYS A 354 -11.54 4.82 -33.90
N PRO A 355 -12.65 4.79 -34.65
CA PRO A 355 -12.65 4.25 -36.01
C PRO A 355 -11.67 5.03 -36.90
N ASN A 356 -11.01 4.30 -37.81
CA ASN A 356 -10.05 4.83 -38.80
C ASN A 356 -8.81 5.53 -38.22
N LYS A 357 -8.40 5.17 -36.99
CA LYS A 357 -7.12 5.56 -36.41
C LYS A 357 -6.21 4.33 -36.31
N VAL A 358 -5.03 4.39 -36.95
CA VAL A 358 -3.99 3.38 -36.80
C VAL A 358 -3.04 3.87 -35.73
N CYS A 359 -3.04 3.20 -34.58
CA CYS A 359 -2.27 3.60 -33.42
C CYS A 359 -1.43 2.41 -32.95
N ARG A 360 -0.19 2.68 -32.55
CA ARG A 360 0.84 1.69 -32.22
C ARG A 360 1.07 1.62 -30.73
#